data_AF-A0A7X7J792-F1
#
_entry.id   AF-A0A7X7J792-F1
#
_cell.length_a   1.000
_cell.length_b   1.000
_cell.length_c   1.000
_cell.angle_alpha   90.00
_cell.angle_beta   90.00
_cell.angle_gamma   90.00
#
_symmetry.space_group_name_H-M   'P 1'
#
loop_
_entity.id
_entity.type
_entity.pdbx_description
1 polymer ?
#
loop_
_entity_poly.entity_id
_entity_poly.type
_entity_poly.pdbx_seq_one_letter_code
_entity_poly.pdbx_strand_id
1 'polypeptide(L)'
;MTTFETVIGLEVHLQLSTKTKIFCGCRNVFGEAPNTCVCPVCLGLPGSLPVLNRQVLLSGIKVGLALNCEINTFVKFDRKNYYYPDLPKGYQISQYDFPIAKKGHLTIVVDGKEKRVGITRAHLEEDAGKLIHDDAVGASLVDYNRTGTPLVEIVSEPDMRSPEEAYQYLNTLKLILSYLGVSDCDMEKGSLRCDANVSIRPVGQEKFGTKTELKNMNSFSAVRRAIEHEVTRQERLVLSGGKVTQETLLWDEARSVTVPMRSKEEAHDY
;
A
#
# COMPACT_ATOMS: atom_id res chain seq x y z
N MET A 1 -25.74 22.58 -2.93
CA MET A 1 -24.31 22.94 -2.87
C MET A 1 -23.64 21.92 -1.97
N THR A 2 -22.52 21.33 -2.39
CA THR A 2 -21.76 20.39 -1.56
C THR A 2 -21.18 21.14 -0.36
N THR A 3 -21.53 20.70 0.85
CA THR A 3 -21.08 21.32 2.11
C THR A 3 -19.64 20.95 2.43
N PHE A 4 -19.16 19.82 1.89
CA PHE A 4 -17.85 19.26 2.14
C PHE A 4 -17.05 19.08 0.85
N GLU A 5 -15.73 19.10 1.00
CA GLU A 5 -14.74 18.67 0.03
C GLU A 5 -14.11 17.36 0.54
N THR A 6 -13.97 16.38 -0.34
CA THR A 6 -13.29 15.12 -0.06
C THR A 6 -11.80 15.27 -0.25
N VAL A 7 -11.00 14.66 0.62
CA VAL A 7 -9.53 14.61 0.52
C VAL A 7 -9.09 13.15 0.57
N ILE A 8 -8.38 12.70 -0.46
CA ILE A 8 -7.96 11.31 -0.64
C ILE A 8 -6.45 11.25 -0.83
N GLY A 9 -5.81 10.35 -0.10
CA GLY A 9 -4.45 9.88 -0.35
C GLY A 9 -4.46 8.36 -0.54
N LEU A 10 -3.60 7.85 -1.39
CA LEU A 10 -3.45 6.43 -1.70
C LEU A 10 -2.04 5.94 -1.36
N GLU A 11 -1.96 4.74 -0.80
CA GLU A 11 -0.75 3.99 -0.48
C GLU A 11 -0.74 2.72 -1.34
N VAL A 12 0.12 2.69 -2.35
CA VAL A 12 0.17 1.62 -3.35
C VAL A 12 1.40 0.76 -3.12
N HIS A 13 1.21 -0.53 -2.87
CA HIS A 13 2.29 -1.51 -2.76
C HIS A 13 2.43 -2.28 -4.06
N LEU A 14 3.59 -2.16 -4.70
CA LEU A 14 3.94 -2.82 -5.95
C LEU A 14 4.93 -3.95 -5.69
N GLN A 15 4.56 -5.19 -6.00
CA GLN A 15 5.48 -6.32 -6.00
C GLN A 15 6.36 -6.30 -7.25
N LEU A 16 7.67 -6.32 -7.08
CA LEU A 16 8.62 -6.34 -8.19
C LEU A 16 8.81 -7.75 -8.75
N SER A 17 8.81 -7.88 -10.08
CA SER A 17 9.04 -9.15 -10.80
C SER A 17 10.53 -9.50 -10.92
N THR A 18 11.27 -9.49 -9.81
CA THR A 18 12.65 -9.97 -9.76
C THR A 18 12.72 -11.49 -9.66
N LYS A 19 13.83 -12.10 -10.09
CA LYS A 19 14.04 -13.57 -9.97
C LYS A 19 14.17 -14.03 -8.52
N THR A 20 14.79 -13.20 -7.68
CA THR A 20 15.07 -13.50 -6.28
C THR A 20 14.49 -12.44 -5.36
N LYS A 21 14.33 -12.81 -4.09
CA LYS A 21 13.87 -11.95 -2.99
C LYS A 21 14.77 -10.71 -2.79
N ILE A 22 14.29 -9.74 -1.99
CA ILE A 22 14.98 -8.46 -1.78
C ILE A 22 16.26 -8.59 -0.94
N PHE A 23 16.26 -9.48 0.06
CA PHE A 23 17.39 -9.62 1.00
C PHE A 23 18.06 -11.01 0.98
N CYS A 24 17.64 -11.92 0.09
CA CYS A 24 18.24 -13.25 -0.04
C CYS A 24 18.09 -13.84 -1.45
N GLY A 25 18.77 -14.96 -1.72
CA GLY A 25 18.79 -15.63 -3.02
C GLY A 25 17.59 -16.55 -3.32
N CYS A 26 16.59 -16.64 -2.42
CA CYS A 26 15.41 -17.47 -2.67
C CYS A 26 14.62 -16.98 -3.88
N ARG A 27 13.99 -17.92 -4.59
CA ARG A 27 13.11 -17.62 -5.72
C ARG A 27 11.95 -16.71 -5.29
N ASN A 28 11.64 -15.71 -6.10
CA ASN A 28 10.46 -14.85 -5.98
C ASN A 28 9.42 -15.30 -7.00
N VAL A 29 8.64 -16.31 -6.63
CA VAL A 29 7.64 -16.96 -7.50
C VAL A 29 6.36 -17.20 -6.72
N PHE A 30 5.22 -17.08 -7.40
CA PHE A 30 3.90 -17.32 -6.83
C PHE A 30 3.44 -18.77 -7.05
N GLY A 31 2.66 -19.32 -6.12
CA GLY A 31 1.95 -20.61 -6.32
C GLY A 31 2.76 -21.87 -6.03
N GLU A 32 3.95 -21.75 -5.44
CA GLU A 32 4.74 -22.92 -5.01
C GLU A 32 4.17 -23.57 -3.74
N ALA A 33 4.57 -24.81 -3.47
CA ALA A 33 4.17 -25.50 -2.25
C ALA A 33 4.64 -24.73 -1.00
N PRO A 34 3.85 -24.69 0.10
CA PRO A 34 4.16 -23.89 1.28
C PRO A 34 5.57 -24.12 1.82
N ASN A 35 6.24 -23.03 2.21
CA ASN A 35 7.58 -23.05 2.81
C ASN A 35 8.67 -23.77 2.00
N THR A 36 8.63 -23.72 0.67
CA THR A 36 9.66 -24.30 -0.23
C THR A 36 10.62 -23.26 -0.83
N CYS A 37 10.20 -21.99 -0.90
CA CYS A 37 11.00 -20.87 -1.39
C CYS A 37 11.58 -20.05 -0.24
N VAL A 38 12.20 -20.74 0.72
CA VAL A 38 12.66 -20.17 1.99
C VAL A 38 14.13 -20.48 2.28
N CYS A 39 14.74 -19.69 3.16
CA CYS A 39 16.11 -19.87 3.66
C CYS A 39 16.23 -19.20 5.05
N PRO A 40 17.37 -19.35 5.75
CA PRO A 40 17.57 -18.75 7.07
C PRO A 40 17.28 -17.25 7.14
N VAL A 41 17.61 -16.49 6.09
CA VAL A 41 17.40 -15.03 6.06
C VAL A 41 15.92 -14.66 6.05
N CYS A 42 15.14 -15.20 5.11
CA CYS A 42 13.71 -14.84 5.02
C CYS A 42 12.85 -15.53 6.10
N LEU A 43 13.37 -16.58 6.75
CA LEU A 43 12.78 -17.19 7.94
C LEU A 43 13.19 -16.48 9.25
N GLY A 44 14.02 -15.44 9.19
CA GLY A 44 14.47 -14.72 10.39
C GLY A 44 15.26 -15.60 11.38
N LEU A 45 15.96 -16.63 10.90
CA LEU A 45 16.71 -17.52 11.78
C LEU A 45 17.92 -16.81 12.41
N PRO A 46 18.32 -17.20 13.64
CA PRO A 46 19.46 -16.61 14.34
C PRO A 46 20.75 -16.66 13.51
N GLY A 47 21.49 -15.55 13.49
CA GLY A 47 22.78 -15.42 12.79
C GLY A 47 22.69 -15.16 11.28
N SER A 48 21.49 -15.08 10.70
CA SER A 48 21.31 -14.73 9.30
C SER A 48 21.39 -13.21 9.06
N LEU A 49 21.88 -12.79 7.89
CA LEU A 49 22.08 -11.38 7.53
C LEU A 49 21.45 -11.04 6.17
N PRO A 50 20.79 -9.87 6.02
CA PRO A 50 20.19 -9.45 4.76
C PRO A 50 21.24 -8.93 3.77
N VAL A 51 21.08 -9.25 2.48
CA VAL A 51 21.90 -8.72 1.39
C VAL A 51 21.00 -8.15 0.30
N LEU A 52 21.07 -6.83 0.07
CA LEU A 52 20.21 -6.14 -0.88
C LEU A 52 20.38 -6.67 -2.32
N ASN A 53 19.25 -6.97 -2.94
CA ASN A 53 19.17 -7.33 -4.34
C ASN A 53 19.38 -6.11 -5.25
N ARG A 54 20.45 -6.13 -6.05
CA ARG A 54 20.78 -5.04 -6.99
C ARG A 54 19.66 -4.73 -7.97
N GLN A 55 18.93 -5.74 -8.44
CA GLN A 55 17.84 -5.51 -9.40
C GLN A 55 16.66 -4.79 -8.75
N VAL A 56 16.39 -5.04 -7.46
CA VAL A 56 15.35 -4.33 -6.70
C VAL A 56 15.68 -2.84 -6.60
N LEU A 57 16.94 -2.50 -6.27
CA LEU A 57 17.40 -1.11 -6.24
C LEU A 57 17.22 -0.41 -7.58
N LEU A 58 17.63 -1.04 -8.68
CA LEU A 58 17.48 -0.49 -10.03
C LEU A 58 16.01 -0.31 -10.43
N SER A 59 15.15 -1.26 -10.08
CA SER A 59 13.71 -1.16 -10.33
C SER A 59 13.07 -0.02 -9.53
N GLY A 60 13.44 0.16 -8.26
CA GLY A 60 12.99 1.30 -7.44
C GLY A 60 13.38 2.66 -8.03
N ILE A 61 14.62 2.80 -8.51
CA ILE A 61 15.09 4.02 -9.20
C ILE A 61 14.27 4.26 -10.48
N LYS A 62 14.04 3.23 -11.30
CA LYS A 62 13.23 3.33 -12.52
C LYS A 62 11.80 3.81 -12.20
N VAL A 63 11.17 3.24 -11.17
CA VAL A 63 9.84 3.65 -10.72
C VAL A 63 9.87 5.12 -10.31
N GLY A 64 10.81 5.53 -9.46
CA GLY A 64 10.93 6.93 -9.04
C GLY A 64 11.08 7.91 -10.21
N LEU A 65 11.95 7.60 -11.18
CA LEU A 65 12.16 8.45 -12.36
C LEU A 65 10.90 8.55 -13.23
N ALA A 66 10.20 7.44 -13.46
CA ALA A 66 8.98 7.42 -14.26
C ALA A 66 7.83 8.19 -13.59
N LEU A 67 7.88 8.32 -12.27
CA LEU A 67 6.93 9.08 -11.45
C LEU A 67 7.39 10.52 -11.19
N ASN A 68 8.39 10.99 -11.96
CA ASN A 68 8.95 12.34 -11.87
C ASN A 68 9.49 12.70 -10.48
N CYS A 69 9.89 11.72 -9.68
CA CYS A 69 10.45 11.93 -8.35
C CYS A 69 11.92 12.39 -8.41
N GLU A 70 12.34 13.10 -7.37
CA GLU A 70 13.75 13.27 -7.03
C GLU A 70 14.30 11.95 -6.48
N ILE A 71 15.35 11.41 -7.10
CA ILE A 71 16.05 10.21 -6.62
C ILE A 71 17.09 10.61 -5.58
N ASN A 72 17.00 10.01 -4.39
CA ASN A 72 17.98 10.27 -3.34
C ASN A 72 19.34 9.65 -3.69
N THR A 73 20.42 10.41 -3.51
CA THR A 73 21.81 9.94 -3.71
C THR A 73 22.31 9.05 -2.58
N PHE A 74 21.70 9.19 -1.40
CA PHE A 74 21.91 8.35 -0.23
C PHE A 74 20.59 7.72 0.18
N VAL A 75 20.59 6.40 0.36
CA VAL A 75 19.44 5.63 0.81
C VAL A 75 19.86 4.72 1.94
N LYS A 76 18.99 4.53 2.92
CA LYS A 76 19.16 3.53 3.97
C LYS A 76 17.91 2.67 4.09
N PHE A 77 18.08 1.54 4.78
CA PHE A 77 16.97 0.69 5.19
C PHE A 77 16.82 0.76 6.71
N ASP A 78 15.58 0.70 7.15
CA ASP A 78 15.14 0.84 8.52
C ASP A 78 14.31 -0.37 8.92
N ARG A 79 14.21 -0.61 10.22
CA ARG A 79 13.40 -1.70 10.78
C ARG A 79 12.10 -1.09 11.30
N LYS A 80 10.98 -1.49 10.72
CA LYS A 80 9.63 -1.22 11.22
C LYS A 80 9.21 -2.39 12.11
N ASN A 81 9.20 -2.19 13.42
CA ASN A 81 9.09 -3.28 14.41
C ASN A 81 7.64 -3.54 14.78
N TYR A 82 7.18 -4.77 14.59
CA TYR A 82 5.86 -5.22 15.04
C TYR A 82 5.81 -6.75 15.10
N TYR A 83 4.96 -7.27 15.98
CA TYR A 83 4.81 -8.70 16.16
C TYR A 83 3.57 -9.19 15.43
N TYR A 84 3.79 -10.02 14.40
CA TYR A 84 2.72 -10.73 13.72
C TYR A 84 3.24 -12.09 13.21
N PRO A 85 2.43 -13.16 13.20
CA PRO A 85 2.94 -14.50 12.91
C PRO A 85 3.53 -14.69 11.50
N ASP A 86 3.16 -13.85 10.53
CA ASP A 86 3.72 -13.89 9.17
C ASP A 86 5.01 -13.08 8.99
N LEU A 87 5.49 -12.42 10.05
CA LEU A 87 6.68 -11.58 10.07
C LEU A 87 7.76 -12.20 10.97
N PRO A 88 8.54 -13.16 10.45
CA PRO A 88 9.37 -14.04 11.29
C PRO A 88 10.53 -13.32 11.98
N LYS A 89 10.88 -12.10 11.56
CA LYS A 89 11.97 -11.30 12.16
C LYS A 89 11.51 -10.43 13.34
N GLY A 90 10.20 -10.26 13.54
CA GLY A 90 9.65 -9.26 14.46
C GLY A 90 9.83 -7.80 13.99
N TYR A 91 10.31 -7.62 12.75
CA TYR A 91 10.38 -6.33 12.07
C TYR A 91 10.37 -6.54 10.54
N GLN A 92 9.84 -5.55 9.84
CA GLN A 92 9.91 -5.44 8.38
C GLN A 92 11.08 -4.52 8.04
N ILE A 93 11.96 -4.93 7.13
CA ILE A 93 12.98 -4.05 6.58
C ILE A 93 12.34 -3.20 5.48
N SER A 94 12.25 -1.89 5.72
CA SER A 94 11.66 -0.88 4.83
C SER A 94 12.59 0.34 4.77
N GLN A 95 12.12 1.51 4.36
CA GLN A 95 12.89 2.77 4.45
C GLN A 95 12.04 3.83 5.14
N TYR A 96 12.63 4.64 6.00
CA TYR A 96 11.91 5.70 6.70
C TYR A 96 12.28 7.10 6.16
N ASP A 97 13.25 7.77 6.74
CA ASP A 97 13.70 9.14 6.42
C ASP A 97 14.37 9.30 5.04
N PHE A 98 15.09 8.29 4.54
CA PHE A 98 15.80 8.33 3.25
C PHE A 98 15.25 7.29 2.25
N PRO A 99 14.03 7.48 1.72
CA PRO A 99 13.44 6.60 0.71
C PRO A 99 14.21 6.67 -0.61
N ILE A 100 14.01 5.71 -1.52
CA ILE A 100 14.67 5.73 -2.84
C ILE A 100 14.28 6.95 -3.69
N ALA A 101 13.03 7.41 -3.57
CA ALA A 101 12.50 8.53 -4.34
C ALA A 101 11.50 9.37 -3.53
N LYS A 102 11.47 10.68 -3.76
CA LYS A 102 10.58 11.63 -3.08
C LYS A 102 10.09 12.74 -4.01
N LYS A 103 9.00 13.43 -3.62
CA LYS A 103 8.51 14.66 -4.27
C LYS A 103 8.29 14.51 -5.79
N GLY A 104 7.60 13.46 -6.19
CA GLY A 104 7.20 13.24 -7.58
C GLY A 104 5.81 13.77 -7.89
N HIS A 105 5.33 13.43 -9.08
CA HIS A 105 3.95 13.69 -9.45
C HIS A 105 3.49 12.80 -10.60
N LEU A 106 2.18 12.59 -10.66
CA LEU A 106 1.47 11.91 -11.74
C LEU A 106 0.40 12.82 -12.33
N THR A 107 0.34 12.93 -13.65
CA THR A 107 -0.77 13.62 -14.34
C THR A 107 -1.86 12.62 -14.64
N ILE A 108 -3.08 12.92 -14.21
CA ILE A 108 -4.30 12.16 -14.51
C ILE A 108 -5.25 13.01 -15.35
N VAL A 109 -6.13 12.35 -16.10
CA VAL A 109 -7.18 13.02 -16.87
C VAL A 109 -8.53 12.61 -16.32
N VAL A 110 -9.35 13.58 -15.92
CA VAL A 110 -10.72 13.37 -15.45
C VAL A 110 -11.63 14.33 -16.18
N ASP A 111 -12.69 13.83 -16.82
CA ASP A 111 -13.64 14.63 -17.60
C ASP A 111 -12.97 15.55 -18.64
N GLY A 112 -11.90 15.06 -19.28
CA GLY A 112 -11.12 15.80 -20.28
C GLY A 112 -10.21 16.89 -19.71
N LYS A 113 -10.09 17.02 -18.39
CA LYS A 113 -9.20 17.96 -17.71
C LYS A 113 -8.01 17.24 -17.11
N GLU A 114 -6.83 17.79 -17.32
CA GLU A 114 -5.62 17.32 -16.67
C GLU A 114 -5.57 17.81 -15.22
N LYS A 115 -5.17 16.91 -14.32
CA LYS A 115 -4.86 17.22 -12.94
C LYS A 115 -3.54 16.57 -12.57
N ARG A 116 -2.69 17.30 -11.86
CA ARG A 116 -1.46 16.78 -11.27
C ARG A 116 -1.73 16.33 -9.83
N VAL A 117 -1.36 15.10 -9.52
CA VAL A 117 -1.41 14.52 -8.16
C VAL A 117 0.04 14.33 -7.71
N GLY A 118 0.39 14.89 -6.56
CA GLY A 118 1.72 14.74 -5.97
C GLY A 118 2.01 13.31 -5.52
N ILE A 119 3.29 12.96 -5.51
CA ILE A 119 3.80 11.72 -4.91
C ILE A 119 4.76 12.13 -3.81
N THR A 120 4.38 11.88 -2.56
CA THR A 120 5.22 12.17 -1.40
C THR A 120 6.52 11.39 -1.49
N ARG A 121 6.43 10.09 -1.76
CA ARG A 121 7.57 9.16 -1.75
C ARG A 121 7.28 7.86 -2.50
N ALA A 122 8.35 7.21 -2.94
CA ALA A 122 8.37 5.80 -3.25
C ALA A 122 9.56 5.16 -2.53
N HIS A 123 9.36 4.01 -1.90
CA HIS A 123 10.41 3.36 -1.09
C HIS A 123 10.41 1.85 -1.20
N LEU A 124 11.57 1.25 -0.95
CA LEU A 124 11.80 -0.19 -1.06
C LEU A 124 11.52 -0.89 0.27
N GLU A 125 10.83 -2.01 0.22
CA GLU A 125 10.62 -2.84 1.40
C GLU A 125 10.44 -4.32 1.05
N GLU A 126 10.33 -5.15 2.08
CA GLU A 126 10.02 -6.57 1.93
C GLU A 126 8.57 -6.88 2.32
N ASP A 127 7.96 -7.84 1.63
CA ASP A 127 6.63 -8.34 1.99
C ASP A 127 6.68 -9.33 3.16
N ALA A 128 5.56 -9.44 3.86
CA ALA A 128 5.34 -10.44 4.90
C ALA A 128 4.92 -11.80 4.31
N GLY A 129 4.85 -12.82 5.17
CA GLY A 129 4.32 -14.14 4.81
C GLY A 129 2.81 -14.11 4.54
N LYS A 130 2.19 -15.28 4.42
CA LYS A 130 0.75 -15.43 4.26
C LYS A 130 0.18 -16.28 5.40
N LEU A 131 -0.92 -15.82 6.00
CA LEU A 131 -1.74 -16.63 6.89
C LEU A 131 -2.86 -17.31 6.10
N ILE A 132 -3.08 -18.58 6.42
CA ILE A 132 -4.22 -19.36 5.96
C ILE A 132 -4.97 -19.79 7.22
N HIS A 133 -6.15 -19.23 7.42
CA HIS A 133 -7.01 -19.61 8.55
C HIS A 133 -7.78 -20.87 8.18
N ASP A 134 -7.55 -21.94 8.95
CA ASP A 134 -8.21 -23.22 8.76
C ASP A 134 -9.18 -23.45 9.91
N ASP A 135 -10.47 -23.24 9.64
CA ASP A 135 -11.55 -23.43 10.63
C ASP A 135 -11.70 -24.89 11.05
N ALA A 136 -11.33 -25.85 10.21
CA ALA A 136 -11.43 -27.27 10.53
C ALA A 136 -10.38 -27.70 11.55
N VAL A 137 -9.18 -27.10 11.49
CA VAL A 137 -8.10 -27.34 12.45
C VAL A 137 -8.16 -26.35 13.63
N GLY A 138 -8.94 -25.27 13.52
CA GLY A 138 -9.03 -24.22 14.54
C GLY A 138 -7.71 -23.46 14.72
N ALA A 139 -6.90 -23.38 13.65
CA ALA A 139 -5.56 -22.83 13.69
C ALA A 139 -5.29 -21.95 12.47
N SER A 140 -4.30 -21.07 12.59
CA SER A 140 -3.75 -20.33 11.46
C SER A 140 -2.44 -20.98 11.02
N LEU A 141 -2.37 -21.34 9.75
CA LEU A 141 -1.19 -21.89 9.12
C LEU A 141 -0.39 -20.75 8.48
N VAL A 142 0.94 -20.82 8.57
CA VAL A 142 1.83 -19.77 8.05
C VAL A 142 2.65 -20.31 6.87
N ASP A 143 2.60 -19.59 5.75
CA ASP A 143 3.47 -19.80 4.59
C ASP A 143 4.42 -18.61 4.40
N TYR A 144 5.72 -18.85 4.59
CA TYR A 144 6.79 -17.85 4.45
C TYR A 144 7.37 -17.77 3.03
N ASN A 145 6.79 -18.46 2.04
CA ASN A 145 7.20 -18.33 0.63
C ASN A 145 7.23 -16.86 0.17
N ARG A 146 6.27 -16.05 0.63
CA ARG A 146 6.16 -14.62 0.29
C ARG A 146 7.06 -13.70 1.13
N THR A 147 7.53 -14.14 2.29
CA THR A 147 8.37 -13.31 3.15
C THR A 147 9.67 -12.95 2.44
N GLY A 148 10.01 -11.65 2.37
CA GLY A 148 11.18 -11.18 1.63
C GLY A 148 10.92 -10.89 0.16
N THR A 149 9.68 -11.02 -0.33
CA THR A 149 9.31 -10.58 -1.68
C THR A 149 9.53 -9.07 -1.80
N PRO A 150 10.19 -8.57 -2.88
CA PRO A 150 10.49 -7.16 -3.02
C PRO A 150 9.25 -6.34 -3.34
N LEU A 151 9.06 -5.26 -2.58
CA LEU A 151 8.00 -4.28 -2.80
C LEU A 151 8.58 -2.88 -3.07
N VAL A 152 7.80 -2.07 -3.79
CA VAL A 152 7.90 -0.61 -3.78
C VAL A 152 6.59 -0.07 -3.22
N GLU A 153 6.64 0.64 -2.09
CA GLU A 153 5.49 1.37 -1.57
C GLU A 153 5.52 2.81 -2.09
N ILE A 154 4.47 3.19 -2.82
CA ILE A 154 4.28 4.49 -3.47
C ILE A 154 3.17 5.23 -2.72
N VAL A 155 3.51 6.35 -2.10
CA VAL A 155 2.58 7.15 -1.30
C VAL A 155 2.30 8.45 -2.04
N SER A 156 1.02 8.69 -2.33
CA SER A 156 0.56 9.93 -2.94
C SER A 156 0.37 11.05 -1.91
N GLU A 157 0.48 12.29 -2.37
CA GLU A 157 -0.02 13.43 -1.63
C GLU A 157 -1.56 13.37 -1.55
N PRO A 158 -2.18 13.97 -0.51
CA PRO A 158 -3.63 14.02 -0.38
C PRO A 158 -4.24 15.07 -1.33
N ASP A 159 -3.99 14.95 -2.63
CA ASP A 159 -4.38 15.90 -3.69
C ASP A 159 -5.66 15.49 -4.42
N MET A 160 -6.07 14.23 -4.30
CA MET A 160 -7.28 13.71 -4.92
C MET A 160 -8.53 14.20 -4.16
N ARG A 161 -9.57 14.55 -4.92
CA ARG A 161 -10.82 15.21 -4.48
C ARG A 161 -12.08 14.46 -4.86
N SER A 162 -11.97 13.38 -5.63
CA SER A 162 -13.10 12.53 -5.96
C SER A 162 -12.67 11.06 -6.06
N PRO A 163 -13.61 10.12 -5.86
CA PRO A 163 -13.37 8.70 -6.13
C PRO A 163 -12.92 8.43 -7.57
N GLU A 164 -13.42 9.21 -8.53
CA GLU A 164 -13.03 9.07 -9.94
C GLU A 164 -11.58 9.51 -10.17
N GLU A 165 -11.11 10.58 -9.52
CA GLU A 165 -9.69 10.95 -9.56
C GLU A 165 -8.78 9.85 -9.00
N ALA A 166 -9.19 9.19 -7.90
CA ALA A 166 -8.47 8.05 -7.34
C ALA A 166 -8.42 6.87 -8.32
N TYR A 167 -9.54 6.58 -9.00
CA TYR A 167 -9.62 5.55 -10.03
C TYR A 167 -8.68 5.85 -11.21
N GLN A 168 -8.67 7.08 -11.71
CA GLN A 168 -7.80 7.49 -12.82
C GLN A 168 -6.32 7.52 -12.42
N TYR A 169 -6.01 7.90 -11.19
CA TYR A 169 -4.66 7.80 -10.62
C TYR A 169 -4.15 6.36 -10.66
N LEU A 170 -4.93 5.41 -10.15
CA LEU A 170 -4.55 4.00 -10.12
C LEU A 170 -4.37 3.40 -11.52
N ASN A 171 -5.26 3.71 -12.46
CA ASN A 171 -5.14 3.26 -13.85
C ASN A 171 -3.89 3.83 -14.54
N THR A 172 -3.64 5.13 -14.37
CA THR A 172 -2.46 5.79 -14.95
C THR A 172 -1.17 5.24 -14.34
N LEU A 173 -1.14 5.05 -13.02
CA LEU A 173 -0.01 4.46 -12.31
C LEU A 173 0.26 3.02 -12.81
N LYS A 174 -0.78 2.18 -12.87
CA LYS A 174 -0.67 0.82 -13.41
C LYS A 174 -0.12 0.80 -14.82
N LEU A 175 -0.60 1.69 -15.70
CA LEU A 175 -0.13 1.79 -17.08
C LEU A 175 1.39 2.06 -17.12
N ILE A 176 1.86 3.07 -16.39
CA ILE A 176 3.29 3.41 -16.33
C ILE A 176 4.12 2.24 -15.80
N LEU A 177 3.71 1.65 -14.68
CA LEU A 177 4.42 0.53 -14.05
C LEU A 177 4.48 -0.71 -14.97
N SER A 178 3.40 -0.97 -15.71
CA SER A 178 3.35 -2.05 -16.71
C SER A 178 4.31 -1.77 -17.88
N TYR A 179 4.35 -0.51 -18.37
CA TYR A 179 5.28 -0.10 -19.42
C TYR A 179 6.74 -0.21 -19.01
N LEU A 180 7.06 0.04 -17.74
CA LEU A 180 8.41 -0.15 -17.21
C LEU A 180 8.84 -1.62 -17.13
N GLY A 181 7.89 -2.56 -17.15
CA GLY A 181 8.15 -3.99 -17.03
C GLY A 181 8.74 -4.39 -15.68
N VAL A 182 8.43 -3.64 -14.61
CA VAL A 182 8.96 -3.89 -13.25
C VAL A 182 8.07 -4.82 -12.41
N SER A 183 6.81 -5.01 -12.82
CA SER A 183 5.79 -5.82 -12.16
C SER A 183 4.73 -6.27 -13.19
N ASP A 184 4.01 -7.35 -12.92
CA ASP A 184 2.81 -7.74 -13.67
C ASP A 184 1.56 -6.91 -13.30
N CYS A 185 1.63 -6.10 -12.23
CA CYS A 185 0.62 -5.12 -11.83
C CYS A 185 -0.82 -5.69 -11.73
N ASP A 186 -0.91 -6.93 -11.27
CA ASP A 186 -2.12 -7.72 -11.13
C ASP A 186 -2.61 -7.69 -9.66
N MET A 187 -3.75 -7.04 -9.44
CA MET A 187 -4.36 -6.95 -8.11
C MET A 187 -4.96 -8.28 -7.64
N GLU A 188 -5.46 -9.12 -8.55
CA GLU A 188 -6.05 -10.42 -8.18
C GLU A 188 -4.98 -11.37 -7.64
N LYS A 189 -3.77 -11.28 -8.19
CA LYS A 189 -2.58 -12.00 -7.67
C LYS A 189 -1.92 -11.31 -6.48
N GLY A 190 -2.36 -10.10 -6.12
CA GLY A 190 -1.79 -9.30 -5.03
C GLY A 190 -0.45 -8.65 -5.36
N SER A 191 -0.02 -8.65 -6.62
CA SER A 191 1.22 -7.99 -7.08
C SER A 191 1.09 -6.47 -7.14
N LEU A 192 -0.15 -5.96 -7.08
CA LEU A 192 -0.47 -4.55 -6.86
C LEU A 192 -1.55 -4.46 -5.79
N ARG A 193 -1.27 -3.75 -4.71
CA ARG A 193 -2.21 -3.52 -3.59
C ARG A 193 -2.36 -2.03 -3.36
N CYS A 194 -3.53 -1.61 -2.87
CA CYS A 194 -3.80 -0.21 -2.58
C CYS A 194 -4.62 -0.09 -1.31
N ASP A 195 -4.14 0.72 -0.39
CA ASP A 195 -4.90 1.23 0.75
C ASP A 195 -5.28 2.69 0.47
N ALA A 196 -6.44 3.13 0.97
CA ALA A 196 -6.97 4.47 0.70
C ALA A 196 -7.24 5.24 2.00
N ASN A 197 -6.59 6.38 2.16
CA ASN A 197 -6.81 7.32 3.25
C ASN A 197 -7.85 8.36 2.80
N VAL A 198 -8.98 8.46 3.51
CA VAL A 198 -10.10 9.33 3.14
C VAL A 198 -10.48 10.23 4.31
N SER A 199 -10.66 11.52 4.04
CA SER A 199 -11.27 12.47 4.98
C SER A 199 -12.17 13.45 4.23
N ILE A 200 -13.10 14.08 4.95
CA ILE A 200 -13.88 15.21 4.44
C ILE A 200 -13.55 16.48 5.25
N ARG A 201 -13.71 17.64 4.62
CA ARG A 201 -13.60 18.96 5.28
C ARG A 201 -14.65 19.92 4.73
N PRO A 202 -15.14 20.91 5.49
CA PRO A 202 -15.98 21.96 4.94
C PRO A 202 -15.30 22.66 3.76
N VAL A 203 -16.06 23.00 2.72
CA VAL A 203 -15.52 23.68 1.53
C VAL A 203 -14.82 24.99 1.95
N GLY A 204 -13.59 25.19 1.46
CA GLY A 204 -12.77 26.37 1.77
C GLY A 204 -11.97 26.28 3.07
N GLN A 205 -12.13 25.22 3.87
CA GLN A 205 -11.31 25.01 5.05
C GLN A 205 -9.93 24.46 4.65
N GLU A 206 -8.85 25.11 5.08
CA GLU A 206 -7.49 24.64 4.78
C GLU A 206 -7.10 23.39 5.58
N LYS A 207 -7.49 23.33 6.85
CA LYS A 207 -7.13 22.22 7.74
C LYS A 207 -7.84 20.92 7.32
N PHE A 208 -7.06 19.85 7.17
CA PHE A 208 -7.58 18.51 6.89
C PHE A 208 -8.48 17.98 8.03
N GLY A 209 -9.49 17.20 7.64
CA GLY A 209 -10.35 16.48 8.58
C GLY A 209 -9.68 15.24 9.17
N THR A 210 -10.37 14.59 10.10
CA THR A 210 -9.94 13.27 10.61
C THR A 210 -10.00 12.24 9.49
N LYS A 211 -8.90 11.52 9.25
CA LYS A 211 -8.83 10.48 8.21
C LYS A 211 -9.29 9.12 8.72
N THR A 212 -9.87 8.35 7.82
CA THR A 212 -10.08 6.90 7.95
C THR A 212 -9.24 6.20 6.89
N GLU A 213 -8.75 5.01 7.22
CA GLU A 213 -7.94 4.19 6.33
C GLU A 213 -8.78 3.00 5.84
N LEU A 214 -8.97 2.89 4.53
CA LEU A 214 -9.67 1.77 3.90
C LEU A 214 -8.64 0.74 3.46
N LYS A 215 -8.88 -0.53 3.82
CA LYS A 215 -8.08 -1.69 3.40
C LYS A 215 -8.94 -2.76 2.74
N ASN A 216 -8.28 -3.80 2.22
CA ASN A 216 -8.89 -4.99 1.63
C ASN A 216 -9.70 -4.72 0.35
N MET A 217 -9.19 -3.85 -0.53
CA MET A 217 -9.78 -3.60 -1.86
C MET A 217 -8.96 -4.31 -2.93
N ASN A 218 -9.57 -5.29 -3.60
CA ASN A 218 -8.88 -6.17 -4.56
C ASN A 218 -9.00 -5.72 -6.03
N SER A 219 -9.62 -4.57 -6.29
CA SER A 219 -9.69 -3.98 -7.64
C SER A 219 -9.78 -2.46 -7.57
N PHE A 220 -9.38 -1.76 -8.64
CA PHE A 220 -9.54 -0.30 -8.72
C PHE A 220 -11.01 0.13 -8.62
N SER A 221 -11.93 -0.68 -9.16
CA SER A 221 -13.36 -0.41 -9.02
C SER A 221 -13.82 -0.57 -7.56
N ALA A 222 -13.26 -1.52 -6.81
CA ALA A 222 -13.53 -1.67 -5.39
C ALA A 222 -12.98 -0.47 -4.59
N VAL A 223 -11.78 0.02 -4.91
CA VAL A 223 -11.23 1.24 -4.30
C VAL A 223 -12.17 2.43 -4.53
N ARG A 224 -12.62 2.65 -5.77
CA ARG A 224 -13.56 3.74 -6.09
C ARG A 224 -14.84 3.65 -5.25
N ARG A 225 -15.50 2.48 -5.23
CA ARG A 225 -16.73 2.27 -4.47
C ARG A 225 -16.53 2.39 -2.96
N ALA A 226 -15.41 1.92 -2.44
CA ALA A 226 -15.08 2.02 -1.02
C ALA A 226 -14.92 3.49 -0.60
N ILE A 227 -14.26 4.30 -1.43
CA ILE A 227 -14.14 5.74 -1.21
C ILE A 227 -15.51 6.43 -1.31
N GLU A 228 -16.33 6.12 -2.31
CA GLU A 228 -17.70 6.66 -2.44
C GLU A 228 -18.55 6.38 -1.19
N HIS A 229 -18.51 5.14 -0.71
CA HIS A 229 -19.21 4.73 0.51
C HIS A 229 -18.69 5.49 1.73
N GLU A 230 -17.37 5.59 1.90
CA GLU A 230 -16.76 6.24 3.07
C GLU A 230 -17.05 7.74 3.11
N VAL A 231 -16.98 8.43 1.97
CA VAL A 231 -17.36 9.86 1.89
C VAL A 231 -18.80 10.04 2.35
N THR A 232 -19.72 9.23 1.82
CA THR A 232 -21.15 9.29 2.19
C THR A 232 -21.35 9.01 3.69
N ARG A 233 -20.60 8.06 4.25
CA ARG A 233 -20.63 7.72 5.67
C ARG A 233 -20.17 8.89 6.54
N GLN A 234 -19.02 9.49 6.24
CA GLN A 234 -18.48 10.62 6.99
C GLN A 234 -19.41 11.83 6.90
N GLU A 235 -19.94 12.15 5.72
CA GLU A 235 -20.87 13.26 5.54
C GLU A 235 -22.13 13.09 6.40
N ARG A 236 -22.75 11.90 6.34
CA ARG A 236 -23.93 11.60 7.16
C ARG A 236 -23.65 11.74 8.65
N LEU A 237 -22.51 11.21 9.10
CA LEU A 237 -22.10 11.27 10.50
C LEU A 237 -21.95 12.72 10.97
N VAL A 238 -21.20 13.54 10.22
CA VAL A 238 -20.97 14.96 10.56
C VAL A 238 -22.26 15.76 10.51
N LEU A 239 -23.11 15.55 9.49
CA LEU A 239 -24.41 16.25 9.38
C LEU A 239 -25.39 15.89 10.50
N SER A 240 -25.29 14.67 11.06
CA SER A 240 -26.04 14.27 12.26
C SER A 240 -25.48 14.80 13.59
N GLY A 241 -24.43 15.63 13.55
CA GLY A 241 -23.75 16.17 14.74
C GLY A 241 -22.71 15.23 15.37
N GLY A 242 -22.38 14.13 14.69
CA GLY A 242 -21.33 13.20 15.09
C GLY A 242 -19.92 13.69 14.73
N LYS A 243 -18.91 12.91 15.11
CA LYS A 243 -17.49 13.17 14.79
C LYS A 243 -16.86 11.94 14.17
N VAL A 244 -16.13 12.13 13.08
CA VAL A 244 -15.29 11.08 12.49
C VAL A 244 -14.13 10.79 13.44
N THR A 245 -13.95 9.52 13.78
CA THR A 245 -12.80 9.01 14.53
C THR A 245 -11.80 8.38 13.57
N GLN A 246 -10.51 8.44 13.90
CA GLN A 246 -9.50 7.76 13.12
C GLN A 246 -9.61 6.26 13.35
N GLU A 247 -9.83 5.50 12.28
CA GLU A 247 -9.99 4.05 12.32
C GLU A 247 -9.56 3.43 10.99
N THR A 248 -9.15 2.16 11.06
CA THR A 248 -8.91 1.31 9.89
C THR A 248 -10.18 0.50 9.61
N LEU A 249 -10.68 0.62 8.39
CA LEU A 249 -11.90 0.00 7.90
C LEU A 249 -11.56 -1.03 6.81
N LEU A 250 -12.24 -2.16 6.84
CA LEU A 250 -12.15 -3.19 5.81
C LEU A 250 -13.32 -3.04 4.83
N TRP A 251 -13.02 -3.04 3.53
CA TRP A 251 -14.05 -3.11 2.50
C TRP A 251 -14.62 -4.54 2.40
N ASP A 252 -15.94 -4.66 2.54
CA ASP A 252 -16.70 -5.88 2.27
C ASP A 252 -17.35 -5.78 0.89
N GLU A 253 -16.76 -6.47 -0.09
CA GLU A 253 -17.20 -6.44 -1.48
C GLU A 253 -18.63 -7.00 -1.64
N ALA A 254 -18.99 -8.05 -0.90
CA ALA A 254 -20.28 -8.72 -1.04
C ALA A 254 -21.43 -7.85 -0.54
N ARG A 255 -21.19 -7.10 0.55
CA ARG A 255 -22.18 -6.18 1.13
C ARG A 255 -22.04 -4.74 0.62
N SER A 256 -20.95 -4.41 -0.08
CA SER A 256 -20.61 -3.05 -0.53
C SER A 256 -20.61 -2.03 0.62
N VAL A 257 -19.99 -2.41 1.74
CA VAL A 257 -19.88 -1.57 2.95
C VAL A 257 -18.48 -1.63 3.54
N THR A 258 -18.12 -0.59 4.29
CA THR A 258 -16.91 -0.56 5.12
C THR A 258 -17.22 -1.04 6.54
N VAL A 259 -16.40 -1.94 7.07
CA VAL A 259 -16.57 -2.53 8.41
C VAL A 259 -15.36 -2.18 9.26
N PRO A 260 -15.51 -1.69 10.50
CA PRO A 260 -14.37 -1.42 11.36
C PRO A 260 -13.60 -2.70 11.67
N MET A 261 -12.27 -2.63 11.58
CA MET A 261 -11.42 -3.68 12.13
C MET A 261 -11.58 -3.67 13.66
N ARG A 262 -11.64 -4.85 14.32
CA ARG A 262 -11.87 -4.93 15.77
C ARG A 262 -10.91 -3.99 16.50
N SER A 263 -11.46 -3.07 17.28
CA SER A 263 -10.71 -1.96 17.88
C SER A 263 -9.70 -2.45 18.92
N LYS A 264 -8.42 -2.16 18.67
CA LYS A 264 -7.35 -1.85 19.65
C LYS A 264 -6.01 -1.83 18.93
N GLU A 265 -5.83 -0.88 18.03
CA GLU A 265 -4.50 -0.56 17.53
C GLU A 265 -4.39 0.96 17.56
N GLU A 266 -3.81 1.46 18.65
CA GLU A 266 -3.32 2.84 18.72
C GLU A 266 -2.27 3.05 17.61
N ALA A 267 -1.87 4.29 17.34
CA ALA A 267 -0.73 4.52 16.45
C ALA A 267 0.48 3.75 17.00
N HIS A 268 0.83 2.63 16.36
CA HIS A 268 1.90 1.78 16.84
C HIS A 268 3.23 2.51 16.73
N ASP A 269 3.97 2.52 17.82
CA ASP A 269 5.38 2.92 17.84
C ASP A 269 6.18 1.81 17.13
N TYR A 270 6.43 2.02 15.83
CA TYR A 270 7.10 1.08 14.92
C TYR A 270 8.62 1.26 14.90
#